data_AF-A0A2S5M5J7-F1
#
_entry.id   AF-A0A2S5M5J7-F1
#
_cell.length_a   1.000
_cell.length_b   1.000
_cell.length_c   1.000
_cell.angle_alpha   90.00
_cell.angle_beta   90.00
_cell.angle_gamma   90.00
#
_symmetry.space_group_name_H-M   'P 1'
#
loop_
_entity.id
_entity.type
_entity.pdbx_description
1 polymer ?
#
loop_
_entity_poly.entity_id
_entity_poly.type
_entity_poly.pdbx_seq_one_letter_code
_entity_poly.pdbx_strand_id
1 'polypeptide(L)'
;MMSLVTWIIVLVAAVAATVLTATTNQAETHLMVTGAVALVLVGLAVRDNWTIIGSGAPKSQVASATARHCGIAWAWGALSILLIYVLVIEARWPEWWQFFLGFGAAALGSFGFSSLLDRDVAKGKDDPALIKMGRGLIIGQIVGVIAALISMFVDNKFPRPISFADWAGCNIFFFGGLAILLISLNALRSARE
;
A
#
# COMPACT_ATOMS: atom_id res chain seq x y z
N MET A 1 -7.56 -17.77 -2.90
CA MET A 1 -6.48 -16.92 -2.37
C MET A 1 -5.34 -16.90 -3.37
N MET A 2 -4.90 -15.71 -3.79
CA MET A 2 -3.72 -15.54 -4.64
C MET A 2 -2.46 -15.99 -3.89
N SER A 3 -1.54 -16.63 -4.62
CA SER A 3 -0.29 -17.11 -4.02
C SER A 3 0.63 -15.95 -3.64
N LEU A 4 1.52 -16.18 -2.66
CA LEU A 4 2.56 -15.21 -2.30
C LEU A 4 3.47 -14.88 -3.50
N VAL A 5 3.80 -15.88 -4.33
CA VAL A 5 4.59 -15.69 -5.55
C VAL A 5 3.91 -14.71 -6.50
N THR A 6 2.59 -14.82 -6.66
CA THR A 6 1.82 -13.89 -7.49
C THR A 6 1.89 -12.47 -6.96
N TRP A 7 1.76 -12.27 -5.64
CA TRP A 7 1.89 -10.96 -5.01
C TRP A 7 3.30 -10.37 -5.13
N ILE A 8 4.34 -11.20 -5.05
CA ILE A 8 5.73 -10.76 -5.28
C ILE A 8 5.91 -10.31 -6.74
N ILE A 9 5.41 -11.07 -7.71
CA ILE A 9 5.47 -10.68 -9.14
C ILE A 9 4.76 -9.35 -9.36
N VAL A 10 3.57 -9.19 -8.79
CA VAL A 10 2.80 -7.93 -8.86
C VAL A 10 3.59 -6.77 -8.25
N LEU A 11 4.22 -6.97 -7.09
CA LEU A 11 5.05 -5.95 -6.43
C LEU A 11 6.25 -5.57 -7.31
N VAL A 12 6.97 -6.54 -7.86
CA VAL A 12 8.12 -6.29 -8.75
C VAL A 12 7.69 -5.53 -9.99
N ALA A 13 6.60 -5.94 -10.64
CA ALA A 13 6.07 -5.27 -11.82
C ALA A 13 5.61 -3.83 -11.50
N ALA A 14 4.93 -3.63 -10.37
CA ALA A 14 4.49 -2.33 -9.89
C ALA A 14 5.67 -1.38 -9.66
N VAL A 15 6.71 -1.84 -8.94
CA VAL A 15 7.93 -1.07 -8.68
C VAL A 15 8.65 -0.76 -10.00
N ALA A 16 8.84 -1.75 -10.87
CA ALA A 16 9.51 -1.55 -12.15
C ALA A 16 8.78 -0.52 -13.03
N ALA A 17 7.45 -0.60 -13.14
CA ALA A 17 6.66 0.36 -13.90
C ALA A 17 6.81 1.79 -13.34
N THR A 18 6.72 1.96 -12.02
CA THR A 18 6.89 3.27 -11.36
C THR A 18 8.30 3.82 -11.55
N VAL A 19 9.35 3.01 -11.35
CA VAL A 19 10.75 3.43 -11.52
C VAL A 19 11.07 3.77 -12.97
N LEU A 20 10.68 2.92 -13.93
CA LEU A 20 10.96 3.14 -15.36
C LEU A 20 10.28 4.41 -15.86
N THR A 21 9.05 4.68 -15.44
CA THR A 21 8.36 5.92 -15.83
C THR A 21 8.98 7.17 -15.24
N ALA A 22 9.64 7.08 -14.07
CA ALA A 22 10.38 8.21 -13.52
C ALA A 22 11.56 8.63 -14.42
N THR A 23 12.18 7.68 -15.14
CA THR A 23 13.29 7.98 -16.08
C THR A 23 12.87 8.85 -17.26
N THR A 24 11.57 8.91 -17.56
CA THR A 24 11.04 9.71 -18.68
C THR A 24 11.05 11.20 -18.40
N ASN A 25 11.24 11.60 -17.14
CA ASN A 25 11.14 13.01 -16.71
C ASN A 25 9.83 13.68 -17.20
N GLN A 26 8.74 12.94 -17.17
CA GLN A 26 7.39 13.44 -17.46
C GLN A 26 6.49 13.16 -16.26
N ALA A 27 6.18 14.22 -15.50
CA ALA A 27 5.39 14.10 -14.27
C ALA A 27 4.00 13.49 -14.53
N GLU A 28 3.37 13.81 -15.66
CA GLU A 28 2.06 13.30 -16.07
C GLU A 28 2.10 11.80 -16.38
N THR A 29 3.08 11.34 -17.15
CA THR A 29 3.26 9.92 -17.49
C THR A 29 3.46 9.07 -16.23
N HIS A 30 4.32 9.52 -15.32
CA HIS A 30 4.53 8.85 -14.05
C HIS A 30 3.26 8.89 -13.17
N LEU A 31 2.54 10.02 -13.13
CA LEU A 31 1.27 10.15 -12.42
C LEU A 31 0.26 9.10 -12.91
N MET A 32 0.06 8.99 -14.24
CA MET A 32 -0.85 8.01 -14.83
C MET A 32 -0.46 6.58 -14.48
N VAL A 33 0.83 6.24 -14.54
CA VAL A 33 1.29 4.88 -14.23
C VAL A 33 1.21 4.57 -12.75
N THR A 34 1.55 5.50 -11.85
CA THR A 34 1.33 5.31 -10.40
C THR A 34 -0.15 5.12 -10.06
N GLY A 35 -1.05 5.86 -10.72
CA GLY A 35 -2.49 5.65 -10.59
C GLY A 35 -2.95 4.29 -11.09
N ALA A 36 -2.47 3.85 -12.26
CA ALA A 36 -2.78 2.54 -12.80
C ALA A 36 -2.28 1.40 -11.90
N VAL A 37 -1.05 1.52 -11.37
CA VAL A 37 -0.49 0.57 -10.39
C VAL A 37 -1.37 0.49 -9.14
N ALA A 38 -1.76 1.63 -8.57
CA ALA A 38 -2.64 1.65 -7.40
C ALA A 38 -3.99 0.99 -7.68
N LEU A 39 -4.60 1.25 -8.85
CA LEU A 39 -5.85 0.59 -9.26
C LEU A 39 -5.69 -0.92 -9.39
N VAL A 40 -4.58 -1.40 -9.96
CA VAL A 40 -4.29 -2.84 -10.05
C VAL A 40 -4.13 -3.45 -8.66
N LEU A 41 -3.36 -2.82 -7.76
CA LEU A 41 -3.19 -3.31 -6.39
C LEU A 41 -4.52 -3.39 -5.64
N VAL A 42 -5.35 -2.35 -5.73
CA VAL A 42 -6.70 -2.33 -5.14
C VAL A 42 -7.58 -3.42 -5.74
N GLY A 43 -7.65 -3.51 -7.07
CA GLY A 43 -8.50 -4.48 -7.77
C GLY A 43 -8.15 -5.92 -7.43
N LEU A 44 -6.86 -6.24 -7.38
CA LEU A 44 -6.38 -7.56 -6.97
C LEU A 44 -6.68 -7.86 -5.49
N ALA A 45 -6.46 -6.89 -4.59
CA ALA A 45 -6.73 -7.04 -3.17
C ALA A 45 -8.23 -7.24 -2.89
N VAL A 46 -9.10 -6.45 -3.54
CA VAL A 46 -10.57 -6.58 -3.43
C VAL A 46 -11.02 -7.94 -3.94
N ARG A 47 -10.56 -8.34 -5.13
CA ARG A 47 -10.89 -9.65 -5.70
C ARG A 47 -10.45 -10.80 -4.80
N ASP A 48 -9.25 -10.73 -4.25
CA ASP A 48 -8.71 -11.77 -3.37
C ASP A 48 -9.51 -11.82 -2.05
N ASN A 49 -9.84 -10.67 -1.46
CA ASN A 49 -10.71 -10.60 -0.28
C ASN A 49 -12.08 -11.22 -0.53
N TRP A 50 -12.76 -10.87 -1.64
CA TRP A 50 -14.05 -11.47 -1.98
C TRP A 50 -13.96 -12.97 -2.20
N THR A 51 -12.86 -13.45 -2.79
CA THR A 51 -12.63 -14.89 -2.97
C THR A 51 -12.48 -15.61 -1.63
N ILE A 52 -11.77 -15.00 -0.68
CA ILE A 52 -11.58 -15.55 0.68
C ILE A 52 -12.92 -15.56 1.43
N ILE A 53 -13.66 -14.45 1.41
CA ILE A 53 -14.98 -14.35 2.05
C ILE A 53 -15.96 -15.36 1.46
N GLY A 54 -16.04 -15.43 0.13
CA GLY A 54 -16.93 -16.35 -0.57
C GLY A 54 -16.62 -17.84 -0.32
N SER A 55 -15.42 -18.17 0.15
CA SER A 55 -15.06 -19.52 0.58
C SER A 55 -15.51 -19.88 2.00
N GLY A 56 -16.15 -18.96 2.73
CA GLY A 56 -16.54 -19.15 4.13
C GLY A 56 -15.36 -19.07 5.10
N ALA A 57 -14.27 -18.42 4.71
CA ALA A 57 -13.06 -18.30 5.52
C ALA A 57 -13.31 -17.52 6.82
N PRO A 58 -12.58 -17.85 7.91
CA PRO A 58 -12.69 -17.14 9.18
C PRO A 58 -12.23 -15.68 9.06
N LYS A 59 -12.73 -14.83 9.97
CA LYS A 59 -12.47 -13.38 9.95
C LYS A 59 -10.99 -13.04 10.10
N SER A 60 -10.24 -13.82 10.88
CA SER A 60 -8.77 -13.70 10.98
C SER A 60 -8.05 -13.94 9.66
N GLN A 61 -8.54 -14.83 8.80
CA GLN A 61 -7.94 -15.07 7.50
C GLN A 61 -8.17 -13.88 6.54
N VAL A 62 -9.36 -13.28 6.58
CA VAL A 62 -9.67 -12.03 5.85
C VAL A 62 -8.80 -10.88 6.37
N ALA A 63 -8.67 -10.76 7.69
CA ALA A 63 -7.82 -9.75 8.32
C ALA A 63 -6.34 -9.93 7.95
N SER A 64 -5.86 -11.18 7.92
CA SER A 64 -4.49 -11.52 7.50
C SER A 64 -4.24 -11.11 6.06
N ALA A 65 -5.14 -11.50 5.14
CA ALA A 65 -5.04 -11.13 3.73
C ALA A 65 -5.03 -9.61 3.54
N THR A 66 -5.94 -8.90 4.22
CA THR A 66 -6.00 -7.43 4.18
C THR A 66 -4.69 -6.80 4.66
N ALA A 67 -4.13 -7.28 5.78
CA ALA A 67 -2.85 -6.80 6.29
C ALA A 67 -1.74 -7.04 5.26
N ARG A 68 -1.71 -8.21 4.62
CA ARG A 68 -0.74 -8.51 3.55
C ARG A 68 -0.90 -7.59 2.35
N HIS A 69 -2.13 -7.32 1.89
CA HIS A 69 -2.40 -6.43 0.76
C HIS A 69 -1.93 -5.00 1.06
N CYS A 70 -2.23 -4.47 2.25
CA CYS A 70 -1.70 -3.19 2.72
C CYS A 70 -0.16 -3.20 2.78
N GLY A 71 0.44 -4.30 3.26
CA GLY A 71 1.88 -4.47 3.29
C GLY A 71 2.52 -4.40 1.90
N ILE A 72 1.89 -4.97 0.87
CA ILE A 72 2.33 -4.86 -0.52
C ILE A 72 2.26 -3.42 -1.03
N ALA A 73 1.18 -2.69 -0.73
CA ALA A 73 1.05 -1.28 -1.12
C ALA A 73 2.13 -0.40 -0.46
N TRP A 74 2.39 -0.62 0.84
CA TRP A 74 3.48 0.05 1.56
C TRP A 74 4.85 -0.31 0.99
N ALA A 75 5.10 -1.59 0.70
CA ALA A 75 6.36 -2.05 0.12
C ALA A 75 6.59 -1.47 -1.27
N TRP A 76 5.54 -1.38 -2.10
CA TRP A 76 5.62 -0.73 -3.40
C TRP A 76 6.05 0.74 -3.26
N GLY A 77 5.41 1.48 -2.35
CA GLY A 77 5.80 2.87 -2.08
C GLY A 77 7.25 2.97 -1.61
N ALA A 78 7.65 2.16 -0.63
CA ALA A 78 9.00 2.18 -0.07
C ALA A 78 10.07 1.90 -1.14
N LEU A 79 9.92 0.80 -1.88
CA LEU A 79 10.90 0.39 -2.88
C LEU A 79 10.94 1.36 -4.07
N SER A 80 9.80 1.90 -4.49
CA SER A 80 9.76 2.90 -5.57
C SER A 80 10.47 4.19 -5.17
N ILE A 81 10.23 4.70 -3.95
CA ILE A 81 10.94 5.87 -3.40
C ILE A 81 12.45 5.58 -3.36
N LEU A 82 12.86 4.46 -2.77
CA LEU A 82 14.27 4.10 -2.67
C LEU A 82 14.95 4.08 -4.04
N LEU A 83 14.38 3.35 -5.01
CA LEU A 83 15.01 3.16 -6.31
C LEU A 83 15.00 4.45 -7.14
N ILE A 84 13.92 5.23 -7.11
CA ILE A 84 13.85 6.50 -7.86
C ILE A 84 14.88 7.50 -7.33
N TYR A 85 14.96 7.69 -6.01
CA TYR A 85 15.83 8.72 -5.42
C TYR A 85 17.28 8.28 -5.24
N VAL A 86 17.59 6.99 -5.36
CA VAL A 86 18.97 6.50 -5.39
C VAL A 86 19.50 6.40 -6.82
N LEU A 87 18.66 6.02 -7.80
CA LEU A 87 19.13 5.64 -9.15
C LEU A 87 18.66 6.55 -10.29
N VAL A 88 17.57 7.31 -10.13
CA VAL A 88 16.91 8.00 -11.26
C VAL A 88 16.96 9.52 -11.13
N ILE A 89 16.46 10.08 -10.02
CA ILE A 89 16.33 11.53 -9.86
C ILE A 89 17.56 12.09 -9.15
N GLU A 90 18.33 12.92 -9.84
CA GLU A 90 19.50 13.61 -9.28
C GLU A 90 19.14 14.77 -8.34
N ALA A 91 17.96 15.38 -8.56
CA ALA A 91 17.43 16.43 -7.69
C ALA A 91 17.20 15.87 -6.29
N ARG A 92 18.13 16.14 -5.38
CA ARG A 92 18.12 15.58 -4.02
C ARG A 92 16.99 16.18 -3.20
N TRP A 93 15.92 15.43 -3.05
CA TRP A 93 14.91 15.65 -2.03
C TRP A 93 15.41 15.14 -0.67
N PRO A 94 15.85 15.98 0.28
CA PRO A 94 16.63 15.53 1.44
C PRO A 94 15.91 14.54 2.35
N GLU A 95 14.58 14.59 2.37
CA GLU A 95 13.75 13.79 3.27
C GLU A 95 13.32 12.44 2.68
N TRP A 96 13.68 12.10 1.43
CA TRP A 96 13.21 10.87 0.76
C TRP A 96 13.42 9.61 1.60
N TRP A 97 14.54 9.54 2.34
CA TRP A 97 14.91 8.38 3.15
C TRP A 97 13.98 8.20 4.35
N GLN A 98 13.41 9.27 4.91
CA GLN A 98 12.45 9.20 6.02
C GLN A 98 11.17 8.51 5.56
N PHE A 99 10.72 8.83 4.35
CA PHE A 99 9.55 8.21 3.76
C PHE A 99 9.80 6.76 3.35
N PHE A 100 10.97 6.45 2.79
CA PHE A 100 11.39 5.06 2.56
C PHE A 100 11.33 4.24 3.86
N LEU A 101 11.93 4.73 4.95
CA LEU A 101 11.94 4.04 6.23
C LEU A 101 10.53 3.92 6.83
N GLY A 102 9.73 4.99 6.79
CA GLY A 102 8.37 4.97 7.30
C GLY A 102 7.49 3.96 6.55
N PHE A 103 7.58 3.94 5.23
CA PHE A 103 6.81 3.00 4.40
C PHE A 103 7.33 1.57 4.56
N GLY A 104 8.64 1.38 4.64
CA GLY A 104 9.26 0.09 4.92
C GLY A 104 8.82 -0.47 6.27
N ALA A 105 8.80 0.36 7.32
CA ALA A 105 8.32 -0.04 8.64
C ALA A 105 6.83 -0.42 8.62
N ALA A 106 5.98 0.35 7.92
CA ALA A 106 4.57 0.03 7.76
C ALA A 106 4.35 -1.28 6.97
N ALA A 107 5.16 -1.54 5.94
CA ALA A 107 5.13 -2.79 5.17
C ALA A 107 5.50 -3.98 6.06
N LEU A 108 6.63 -3.89 6.79
CA LEU A 108 7.09 -4.93 7.70
C LEU A 108 6.08 -5.19 8.83
N GLY A 109 5.52 -4.13 9.43
CA GLY A 109 4.47 -4.25 10.44
C GLY A 109 3.23 -4.96 9.90
N SER A 110 2.83 -4.66 8.67
CA SER A 110 1.69 -5.28 8.00
C SER A 110 1.93 -6.77 7.70
N PHE A 111 3.12 -7.13 7.19
CA PHE A 111 3.49 -8.53 6.97
C PHE A 111 3.65 -9.31 8.26
N GLY A 112 4.25 -8.69 9.29
CA GLY A 112 4.37 -9.28 10.62
C GLY A 112 3.01 -9.57 11.23
N PHE A 113 2.08 -8.62 11.15
CA PHE A 113 0.72 -8.80 11.64
C PHE A 113 -0.08 -9.86 10.85
N SER A 114 0.04 -9.88 9.52
CA SER A 114 -0.51 -10.96 8.68
C SER A 114 0.04 -12.33 9.12
N SER A 115 1.34 -12.44 9.34
CA SER A 115 1.98 -13.68 9.77
C SER A 115 1.52 -14.15 11.15
N LEU A 116 1.23 -13.22 12.07
CA LEU A 116 0.66 -13.55 13.39
C LEU A 116 -0.75 -14.14 13.24
N LEU A 117 -1.60 -13.50 12.43
CA LEU A 117 -2.97 -13.97 12.17
C LEU A 117 -2.97 -15.33 11.46
N ASP A 118 -2.12 -15.53 10.45
CA ASP A 118 -2.00 -16.82 9.75
C ASP A 118 -1.58 -17.95 10.71
N ARG A 119 -0.65 -17.67 11.63
CA ARG A 119 -0.20 -18.64 12.63
C ARG A 119 -1.30 -19.03 13.61
N ASP A 120 -2.19 -18.12 13.96
CA ASP A 120 -3.31 -18.41 14.85
C ASP A 120 -4.40 -19.21 14.12
N VAL A 121 -4.73 -18.83 12.88
CA VAL A 121 -5.62 -19.61 12.01
C VAL A 121 -5.10 -21.04 11.83
N ALA A 122 -3.80 -21.21 11.58
CA ALA A 122 -3.19 -22.53 11.43
C ALA A 122 -3.27 -23.40 12.71
N LYS A 123 -3.42 -22.78 13.88
CA LYS A 123 -3.64 -23.47 15.16
C LYS A 123 -5.12 -23.71 15.46
N GLY A 124 -6.03 -23.39 14.53
CA GLY A 124 -7.48 -23.46 14.74
C GLY A 124 -7.99 -22.44 15.77
N LYS A 125 -7.23 -21.37 16.01
CA LYS A 125 -7.59 -20.31 16.96
C LYS A 125 -7.98 -19.06 16.20
N ASP A 126 -9.05 -18.42 16.64
CA ASP A 126 -9.44 -17.09 16.18
C ASP A 126 -9.37 -16.15 17.39
N ASP A 127 -8.21 -15.55 17.64
CA ASP A 127 -7.99 -14.69 18.82
C ASP A 127 -8.77 -13.37 18.65
N PRO A 128 -9.82 -13.13 19.47
CA PRO A 128 -10.61 -11.90 19.38
C PRO A 128 -9.79 -10.64 19.64
N ALA A 129 -8.70 -10.73 20.43
CA ALA A 129 -7.81 -9.61 20.70
C ALA A 129 -7.04 -9.20 19.45
N LEU A 130 -6.52 -10.15 18.67
CA LEU A 130 -5.82 -9.87 17.42
C LEU A 130 -6.77 -9.28 16.37
N ILE A 131 -7.99 -9.81 16.25
CA ILE A 131 -9.00 -9.23 15.35
C ILE A 131 -9.34 -7.80 15.74
N LYS A 132 -9.56 -7.53 17.04
CA LYS A 132 -9.83 -6.19 17.56
C LYS A 132 -8.67 -5.23 17.29
N MET A 133 -7.43 -5.69 17.50
CA MET A 133 -6.22 -4.92 17.21
C MET A 133 -6.13 -4.60 15.72
N GLY A 134 -6.34 -5.59 14.84
CA GLY A 134 -6.32 -5.41 13.38
C GLY A 134 -7.35 -4.39 12.92
N ARG A 135 -8.57 -4.43 13.47
CA ARG A 135 -9.60 -3.42 13.19
C ARG A 135 -9.18 -2.03 13.65
N GLY A 136 -8.56 -1.91 14.82
CA GLY A 136 -8.00 -0.65 15.32
C GLY A 136 -6.92 -0.09 14.40
N LEU A 137 -5.98 -0.92 13.96
CA LEU A 137 -4.91 -0.55 13.03
C LEU A 137 -5.47 -0.06 11.68
N ILE A 138 -6.46 -0.77 11.13
CA ILE A 138 -7.13 -0.37 9.88
C ILE A 138 -7.82 0.99 10.03
N ILE A 139 -8.53 1.23 11.13
CA ILE A 139 -9.19 2.53 11.37
C ILE A 139 -8.14 3.64 11.51
N GLY A 140 -7.09 3.42 12.30
CA GLY A 140 -6.00 4.39 12.46
C GLY A 140 -5.33 4.71 11.13
N GLN A 141 -5.09 3.69 10.30
CA GLN A 141 -4.53 3.85 8.96
C GLN A 141 -5.46 4.65 8.03
N ILE A 142 -6.77 4.37 8.04
CA ILE A 142 -7.75 5.16 7.26
C ILE A 142 -7.70 6.63 7.65
N VAL A 143 -7.75 6.94 8.95
CA VAL A 143 -7.70 8.33 9.44
C VAL A 143 -6.40 9.01 9.04
N GLY A 144 -5.26 8.34 9.27
CA GLY A 144 -3.94 8.88 8.92
C GLY A 144 -3.77 9.13 7.43
N VAL A 145 -4.24 8.19 6.59
CA VAL A 145 -4.18 8.33 5.13
C VAL A 145 -5.09 9.44 4.64
N ILE A 146 -6.33 9.56 5.15
CA ILE A 146 -7.22 10.67 4.76
C ILE A 146 -6.57 12.02 5.11
N ALA A 147 -6.01 12.15 6.31
CA ALA A 147 -5.31 13.37 6.72
C ALA A 147 -4.13 13.68 5.79
N ALA A 148 -3.33 12.68 5.43
CA ALA A 148 -2.21 12.83 4.50
C ALA A 148 -2.67 13.21 3.08
N LEU A 149 -3.72 12.59 2.55
CA LEU A 149 -4.25 12.93 1.22
C LEU A 149 -4.78 14.36 1.18
N ILE A 150 -5.47 14.80 2.23
CA ILE A 150 -5.95 16.18 2.33
C ILE A 150 -4.76 17.15 2.43
N SER A 151 -3.75 16.86 3.25
CA SER A 151 -2.60 17.74 3.41
C SER A 151 -1.83 17.91 2.10
N MET A 152 -1.79 16.88 1.25
CA MET A 152 -1.16 17.00 -0.07
C MET A 152 -1.82 18.07 -0.96
N PHE A 153 -3.13 18.28 -0.88
CA PHE A 153 -3.78 19.36 -1.63
C PHE A 153 -3.59 20.72 -0.96
N VAL A 154 -3.70 20.77 0.38
CA VAL A 154 -3.50 22.00 1.15
C VAL A 154 -2.09 22.57 0.94
N ASP A 155 -1.09 21.69 0.90
CA ASP A 155 0.32 22.05 0.74
C ASP A 155 0.74 22.20 -0.74
N ASN A 156 -0.20 22.13 -1.68
CA ASN A 156 0.06 22.13 -3.14
C ASN A 156 1.12 21.08 -3.55
N LYS A 157 1.06 19.91 -2.92
CA LYS A 157 1.93 18.77 -3.20
C LYS A 157 1.35 17.79 -4.22
N PHE A 158 0.10 17.94 -4.64
CA PHE A 158 -0.47 17.08 -5.68
C PHE A 158 -1.53 17.80 -6.55
N PRO A 159 -1.46 17.73 -7.89
CA PRO A 159 -0.34 17.19 -8.68
C PRO A 159 0.92 18.07 -8.54
N ARG A 160 2.10 17.47 -8.67
CA ARG A 160 3.39 18.16 -8.45
C ARG A 160 4.16 18.29 -9.77
N PRO A 161 4.60 19.49 -10.17
CA PRO A 161 5.38 19.64 -11.40
C PRO A 161 6.82 19.17 -11.20
N ILE A 162 7.48 18.78 -12.30
CA ILE A 162 8.81 18.17 -12.29
C ILE A 162 9.92 19.07 -11.75
N SER A 163 9.69 20.40 -11.70
CA SER A 163 10.63 21.37 -11.13
C SER A 163 10.88 21.19 -9.63
N PHE A 164 10.00 20.46 -8.92
CA PHE A 164 10.17 20.16 -7.51
C PHE A 164 10.84 18.81 -7.32
N ALA A 165 11.87 18.74 -6.49
CA ALA A 165 12.61 17.49 -6.25
C ALA A 165 11.72 16.33 -5.75
N ASP A 166 10.61 16.61 -5.07
CA ASP A 166 9.71 15.61 -4.48
C ASP A 166 8.60 15.11 -5.44
N TRP A 167 8.60 15.53 -6.71
CA TRP A 167 7.48 15.32 -7.63
C TRP A 167 7.05 13.84 -7.78
N ALA A 168 8.02 12.93 -7.94
CA ALA A 168 7.74 11.51 -8.10
C ALA A 168 7.23 10.90 -6.79
N GLY A 169 7.77 11.38 -5.66
CA GLY A 169 7.36 10.96 -4.33
C GLY A 169 5.91 11.33 -4.04
N CYS A 170 5.50 12.55 -4.42
CA CYS A 170 4.11 12.99 -4.26
C CYS A 170 3.11 12.11 -5.04
N ASN A 171 3.44 11.71 -6.28
CA ASN A 171 2.60 10.79 -7.04
C ASN A 171 2.44 9.43 -6.32
N ILE A 172 3.54 8.87 -5.81
CA ILE A 172 3.53 7.61 -5.04
C ILE A 172 2.72 7.76 -3.75
N PHE A 173 2.85 8.88 -3.03
CA PHE A 173 2.13 9.11 -1.77
C PHE A 173 0.64 9.20 -1.97
N PHE A 174 0.21 9.97 -2.96
CA PHE A 174 -1.19 10.14 -3.26
C PHE A 174 -1.84 8.80 -3.64
N PHE A 175 -1.28 8.10 -4.62
CA PHE A 175 -1.88 6.87 -5.11
C PHE A 175 -1.66 5.67 -4.18
N GLY A 176 -0.54 5.61 -3.47
CA GLY A 176 -0.31 4.62 -2.41
C GLY A 176 -1.25 4.79 -1.23
N GLY A 177 -1.42 6.03 -0.77
CA GLY A 177 -2.42 6.37 0.24
C GLY A 177 -3.82 5.97 -0.23
N LEU A 178 -4.21 6.37 -1.43
CA LEU A 178 -5.52 6.01 -1.99
C LEU A 178 -5.72 4.49 -2.09
N ALA A 179 -4.69 3.73 -2.51
CA ALA A 179 -4.76 2.28 -2.57
C ALA A 179 -5.00 1.67 -1.17
N ILE A 180 -4.22 2.11 -0.18
CA ILE A 180 -4.34 1.65 1.21
C ILE A 180 -5.72 1.99 1.77
N LEU A 181 -6.23 3.20 1.52
CA LEU A 181 -7.55 3.64 1.93
C LEU A 181 -8.64 2.72 1.36
N LEU A 182 -8.61 2.45 0.05
CA LEU A 182 -9.62 1.63 -0.62
C LEU A 182 -9.57 0.17 -0.17
N ILE A 183 -8.38 -0.41 -0.01
CA ILE A 183 -8.19 -1.77 0.53
C ILE A 183 -8.77 -1.86 1.96
N SER A 184 -8.44 -0.87 2.79
CA SER A 184 -8.89 -0.78 4.18
C SER A 184 -10.41 -0.62 4.30
N LEU A 185 -11.01 0.24 3.47
CA LEU A 185 -12.46 0.44 3.42
C LEU A 185 -13.20 -0.81 2.95
N ASN A 186 -12.68 -1.50 1.94
CA ASN A 186 -13.25 -2.76 1.47
C ASN A 186 -13.26 -3.80 2.60
N ALA A 187 -12.15 -3.95 3.33
CA ALA A 187 -12.07 -4.89 4.45
C ALA A 187 -13.06 -4.56 5.58
N LEU A 188 -13.23 -3.27 5.92
CA LEU A 188 -14.21 -2.86 6.93
C LEU A 188 -15.65 -3.08 6.49
N ARG A 189 -15.97 -2.87 5.21
CA ARG A 189 -17.29 -3.13 4.66
C ARG A 189 -17.62 -4.62 4.72
N SER A 190 -16.70 -5.46 4.24
CA SER A 190 -16.85 -6.91 4.25
C SER A 190 -16.91 -7.53 5.64
N ALA A 191 -16.43 -6.86 6.68
CA ALA A 191 -16.51 -7.35 8.05
C ALA A 191 -17.85 -7.05 8.75
N ARG A 192 -18.71 -6.19 8.16
CA ARG A 192 -20.04 -5.82 8.68
C ARG A 192 -21.17 -6.69 8.14
N GLU A 193 -20.97 -7.25 6.95
CA GLU A 193 -21.84 -8.23 6.31
C GLU A 193 -21.60 -9.63 6.90
#